data_AF-A0A101SZM5-F1
#
_entry.id   AF-A0A101SZM5-F1
#
_cell.length_a   1.000
_cell.length_b   1.000
_cell.length_c   1.000
_cell.angle_alpha   90.00
_cell.angle_beta   90.00
_cell.angle_gamma   90.00
#
_symmetry.space_group_name_H-M   'P 1'
#
loop_
_entity.id
_entity.type
_entity.pdbx_description
1 polymer ?
#
loop_
_entity_poly.entity_id
_entity_poly.type
_entity_poly.pdbx_seq_one_letter_code
_entity_poly.pdbx_strand_id
1 'polypeptide(L)'
;MISSLKAFNLLVMFLLELSVYAAVALWGFTASDKWLVKVLLGVGGPVVMIAVWAMLGSPRAPYPVHGAGRVVLEALWFGAGAAALAAAGKQGWAATFAGVFLVNAALRLLWNQ
;
A
#
# COMPACT_ATOMS: atom_id res chain seq x y z
N MET A 1 14.01 -24.39 -5.80
CA MET A 1 13.95 -23.21 -6.70
C MET A 1 12.65 -22.43 -6.53
N ILE A 2 11.47 -23.07 -6.62
CA ILE A 2 10.16 -22.39 -6.44
C ILE A 2 10.02 -21.68 -5.07
N SER A 3 10.51 -22.27 -3.97
CA SER A 3 10.42 -21.66 -2.64
C SER A 3 11.16 -20.32 -2.54
N SER A 4 12.29 -20.16 -3.23
CA SER A 4 13.05 -18.90 -3.27
C SER A 4 12.29 -17.80 -4.02
N LEU A 5 11.61 -18.15 -5.13
CA LEU A 5 10.75 -17.22 -5.86
C LEU A 5 9.54 -16.78 -5.04
N LYS A 6 8.93 -17.72 -4.30
CA LYS A 6 7.84 -17.44 -3.37
C LYS A 6 8.27 -16.47 -2.27
N ALA A 7 9.43 -16.67 -1.66
CA ALA A 7 9.98 -15.76 -0.65
C ALA A 7 10.28 -14.37 -1.22
N PHE A 8 10.84 -14.32 -2.43
CA PHE A 8 11.07 -13.05 -3.13
C PHE A 8 9.75 -12.30 -3.42
N ASN A 9 8.69 -13.00 -3.84
CA ASN A 9 7.39 -12.38 -4.07
C ASN A 9 6.78 -11.81 -2.77
N LEU A 10 7.00 -12.46 -1.63
CA LEU A 10 6.60 -11.92 -0.32
C LEU A 10 7.43 -10.69 0.07
N LEU A 11 8.73 -10.68 -0.21
CA LEU A 11 9.56 -9.49 -0.01
C LEU A 11 9.07 -8.31 -0.86
N VAL A 12 8.76 -8.55 -2.13
CA VAL A 12 8.17 -7.53 -3.02
C VAL A 12 6.86 -7.00 -2.45
N MET A 13 5.98 -7.87 -1.95
CA MET A 13 4.73 -7.47 -1.32
C MET A 13 4.98 -6.56 -0.10
N PHE A 14 5.92 -6.93 0.77
CA PHE A 14 6.28 -6.12 1.93
C PHE A 14 6.82 -4.74 1.52
N LEU A 15 7.67 -4.69 0.49
CA LEU A 15 8.18 -3.42 -0.04
C LEU A 15 7.07 -2.56 -0.66
N LEU A 16 6.09 -3.20 -1.33
CA LEU A 16 4.91 -2.50 -1.84
C LEU A 16 4.09 -1.90 -0.68
N GLU A 17 3.85 -2.66 0.40
CA GLU A 17 3.15 -2.16 1.59
C GLU A 17 3.85 -0.95 2.18
N LEU A 18 5.17 -1.00 2.34
CA LEU A 18 5.96 0.12 2.85
C LEU A 18 5.90 1.33 1.91
N SER A 19 5.90 1.08 0.60
CA SER A 19 5.82 2.13 -0.42
C SER A 19 4.49 2.88 -0.40
N VAL A 20 3.38 2.24 0.02
CA VAL A 20 2.09 2.93 0.18
C VAL A 20 2.19 4.04 1.23
N TYR A 21 2.82 3.76 2.37
CA TYR A 21 3.01 4.78 3.41
C TYR A 21 3.88 5.93 2.92
N ALA A 22 4.98 5.62 2.21
CA ALA A 22 5.86 6.62 1.63
C ALA A 22 5.13 7.48 0.58
N ALA A 23 4.30 6.86 -0.26
CA ALA A 23 3.48 7.54 -1.25
C ALA A 23 2.49 8.54 -0.62
N VAL A 24 1.77 8.11 0.41
CA VAL A 24 0.80 8.96 1.12
C VAL A 24 1.51 10.09 1.88
N ALA A 25 2.64 9.80 2.52
CA ALA A 25 3.46 10.84 3.16
C ALA A 25 3.95 11.88 2.13
N LEU A 26 4.51 11.41 1.01
CA LEU A 26 5.01 12.26 -0.08
C LEU A 26 3.90 13.16 -0.62
N TRP A 27 2.74 12.57 -0.91
CA TRP A 27 1.56 13.33 -1.32
C TRP A 27 1.16 14.36 -0.27
N GLY A 28 1.05 13.97 1.00
CA GLY A 28 0.64 14.87 2.07
C GLY A 28 1.58 16.07 2.24
N PHE A 29 2.89 15.90 2.10
CA PHE A 29 3.86 16.99 2.13
C PHE A 29 3.88 17.87 0.87
N THR A 30 3.29 17.41 -0.23
CA THR A 30 3.23 18.14 -1.51
C THR A 30 1.83 18.71 -1.83
N ALA A 31 0.80 18.33 -1.05
CA ALA A 31 -0.60 18.66 -1.34
C ALA A 31 -1.01 20.13 -1.11
N SER A 32 -0.26 20.92 -0.34
CA SER A 32 -0.60 22.31 -0.02
C SER A 32 0.63 23.11 0.37
N ASP A 33 0.68 24.41 0.12
CA ASP A 33 1.78 25.27 0.59
C ASP A 33 1.72 25.63 2.08
N LYS A 34 0.56 25.43 2.71
CA LYS A 34 0.37 25.74 4.14
C LYS A 34 1.06 24.69 5.00
N TRP A 35 2.04 25.12 5.80
CA TRP A 35 2.87 24.22 6.63
C TRP A 35 2.03 23.26 7.49
N LEU A 36 0.97 23.77 8.14
CA LEU A 36 0.15 22.98 9.04
C LEU A 36 -0.62 21.89 8.28
N VAL A 37 -1.11 22.20 7.08
CA VAL A 37 -1.81 21.24 6.22
C VAL A 37 -0.84 20.17 5.72
N LYS A 38 0.39 20.53 5.35
CA LYS A 38 1.44 19.57 4.95
C LYS A 38 1.73 18.55 6.04
N VAL A 39 1.91 19.02 7.28
CA VAL A 39 2.22 18.14 8.42
C VAL A 39 1.02 17.26 8.74
N LEU A 40 -0.19 17.82 8.77
CA LEU A 40 -1.40 17.05 9.04
C LEU A 40 -1.63 15.95 7.99
N LEU A 41 -1.44 16.22 6.71
CA LEU A 41 -1.63 15.20 5.67
C LEU A 41 -0.44 14.23 5.60
N GLY A 42 0.80 14.76 5.63
CA GLY A 42 2.03 13.98 5.47
C GLY A 42 2.30 13.03 6.64
N VAL A 43 1.88 13.38 7.86
CA VAL A 43 2.00 12.53 9.05
C VAL A 43 0.67 11.87 9.39
N GLY A 44 -0.42 12.63 9.39
CA GLY A 44 -1.75 12.10 9.72
C GLY A 44 -2.22 11.04 8.73
N GLY A 45 -1.90 11.18 7.43
CA GLY A 45 -2.20 10.16 6.42
C GLY A 45 -1.60 8.79 6.78
N PRO A 46 -0.27 8.66 6.91
CA PRO A 46 0.36 7.42 7.36
C PRO A 46 -0.15 6.91 8.71
N VAL A 47 -0.40 7.79 9.69
CA VAL A 47 -0.93 7.39 11.00
C VAL A 47 -2.32 6.74 10.88
N VAL A 48 -3.22 7.34 10.10
CA VAL A 48 -4.55 6.78 9.83
C VAL A 48 -4.43 5.43 9.14
N MET A 49 -3.53 5.31 8.17
CA MET A 49 -3.27 4.05 7.50
C MET A 49 -2.81 2.97 8.49
N ILE A 50 -1.78 3.26 9.30
CA ILE A 50 -1.27 2.32 10.31
C ILE A 50 -2.41 1.84 11.22
N ALA A 51 -3.29 2.74 11.67
CA ALA A 51 -4.44 2.38 12.49
C ALA A 51 -5.41 1.45 11.76
N VAL A 52 -5.77 1.76 10.50
CA VAL A 52 -6.64 0.91 9.67
C VAL A 52 -6.03 -0.48 9.46
N TRP A 53 -4.73 -0.57 9.16
CA TRP A 53 -4.04 -1.85 9.01
C TRP A 53 -3.98 -2.64 10.31
N ALA A 54 -3.69 -1.97 11.43
CA ALA A 54 -3.70 -2.61 12.75
C ALA A 54 -5.08 -3.17 13.11
N MET A 55 -6.16 -2.48 12.69
CA MET A 55 -7.53 -2.88 12.99
C MET A 55 -8.06 -4.01 12.11
N LEU A 56 -7.68 -4.04 10.83
CA LEU A 56 -8.28 -4.90 9.81
C LEU A 56 -7.29 -5.88 9.14
N GLY A 57 -6.08 -5.40 8.86
CA GLY A 57 -5.08 -6.08 8.04
C GLY A 57 -4.06 -6.93 8.82
N SER A 58 -3.87 -6.65 10.12
CA SER A 58 -2.91 -7.35 10.97
C SER A 58 -3.34 -8.81 11.25
N PRO A 59 -2.39 -9.76 11.38
CA PRO A 59 -2.71 -11.11 11.88
C PRO A 59 -3.34 -11.12 13.28
N ARG A 60 -3.09 -10.06 14.06
CA ARG A 60 -3.68 -9.84 15.39
C ARG A 60 -4.72 -8.71 15.37
N ALA A 61 -5.29 -8.42 14.20
CA ALA A 61 -6.34 -7.43 14.05
C ALA A 61 -7.54 -7.80 14.96
N PRO A 62 -8.13 -6.83 15.67
CA PRO A 62 -9.40 -7.00 16.36
C PRO A 62 -10.54 -7.41 15.41
N TYR A 63 -10.50 -6.93 14.16
CA TYR A 63 -11.51 -7.20 13.14
C TYR A 63 -10.86 -7.77 11.86
N PRO A 64 -10.33 -9.00 11.92
CA PRO A 64 -9.53 -9.55 10.83
C PRO A 64 -10.41 -9.84 9.61
N VAL A 65 -10.05 -9.26 8.46
CA VAL A 65 -10.75 -9.50 7.18
C VAL A 65 -10.13 -10.68 6.44
N HIS A 66 -10.99 -11.57 5.95
CA HIS A 66 -10.60 -12.81 5.27
C HIS A 66 -11.23 -12.91 3.88
N GLY A 67 -10.69 -13.78 3.03
CA GLY A 67 -11.24 -14.10 1.71
C GLY A 67 -11.45 -12.85 0.85
N ALA A 68 -12.66 -12.68 0.32
CA ALA A 68 -13.01 -11.54 -0.52
C ALA A 68 -12.79 -10.17 0.17
N GLY A 69 -13.05 -10.09 1.49
CA GLY A 69 -12.82 -8.85 2.24
C GLY A 69 -11.35 -8.45 2.30
N ARG A 70 -10.44 -9.44 2.36
CA ARG A 70 -8.99 -9.20 2.29
C ARG A 70 -8.58 -8.64 0.93
N VAL A 71 -9.13 -9.18 -0.16
CA VAL A 71 -8.86 -8.72 -1.51
C VAL A 71 -9.30 -7.26 -1.69
N VAL A 72 -10.49 -6.91 -1.20
CA VAL A 72 -10.98 -5.53 -1.23
C VAL A 72 -10.09 -4.59 -0.40
N LEU A 73 -9.70 -5.01 0.81
CA LEU A 73 -8.78 -4.23 1.64
C LEU A 73 -7.46 -3.97 0.92
N GLU A 74 -6.85 -5.00 0.33
CA GLU A 74 -5.61 -4.85 -0.44
C GLU A 74 -5.80 -3.94 -1.65
N ALA A 75 -6.86 -4.12 -2.44
CA ALA A 75 -7.14 -3.27 -3.59
C ALA A 75 -7.29 -1.79 -3.20
N LEU A 76 -7.99 -1.50 -2.10
CA LEU A 76 -8.10 -0.14 -1.56
C LEU A 76 -6.76 0.38 -1.05
N TRP A 77 -5.98 -0.47 -0.38
CA TRP A 77 -4.70 -0.12 0.22
C TRP A 77 -3.66 0.26 -0.84
N PHE A 78 -3.41 -0.63 -1.80
CA PHE A 78 -2.49 -0.38 -2.91
C PHE A 78 -3.05 0.66 -3.88
N GLY A 79 -4.37 0.68 -4.08
CA GLY A 79 -5.05 1.73 -4.85
C GLY A 79 -4.82 3.12 -4.27
N ALA A 80 -4.89 3.27 -2.95
CA ALA A 80 -4.59 4.53 -2.26
C ALA A 80 -3.13 4.96 -2.45
N GLY A 81 -2.17 4.03 -2.37
CA GLY A 81 -0.76 4.33 -2.64
C GLY A 81 -0.52 4.82 -4.08
N ALA A 82 -1.12 4.14 -5.06
CA ALA A 82 -1.05 4.56 -6.47
C ALA A 82 -1.70 5.94 -6.69
N ALA A 83 -2.89 6.17 -6.12
CA ALA A 83 -3.59 7.44 -6.20
C ALA A 83 -2.80 8.58 -5.54
N ALA A 84 -2.16 8.32 -4.39
CA ALA A 84 -1.29 9.29 -3.73
C ALA A 84 -0.07 9.66 -4.59
N LEU A 85 0.60 8.68 -5.19
CA LEU A 85 1.71 8.96 -6.14
C LEU A 85 1.23 9.78 -7.33
N ALA A 86 0.08 9.45 -7.91
CA ALA A 86 -0.51 10.20 -9.02
C ALA A 86 -0.83 11.64 -8.61
N ALA A 87 -1.46 11.83 -7.44
CA ALA A 87 -1.79 13.13 -6.88
C ALA A 87 -0.55 13.97 -6.50
N ALA A 88 0.57 13.31 -6.17
CA ALA A 88 1.88 13.95 -5.98
C ALA A 88 2.59 14.30 -7.32
N GLY A 89 1.92 14.12 -8.46
CA GLY A 89 2.48 14.38 -9.80
C GLY A 89 3.45 13.31 -10.30
N LYS A 90 3.57 12.17 -9.61
CA LYS A 90 4.52 11.09 -9.93
C LYS A 90 3.87 9.97 -10.75
N GLN A 91 3.27 10.32 -11.88
CA GLN A 91 2.49 9.40 -12.72
C GLN A 91 3.26 8.13 -13.13
N GLY A 92 4.53 8.26 -13.53
CA GLY A 92 5.37 7.11 -13.89
C GLY A 92 5.62 6.14 -12.72
N TRP A 93 5.76 6.69 -11.51
CA TRP A 93 5.91 5.88 -10.29
C TRP A 93 4.58 5.22 -9.90
N ALA A 94 3.45 5.93 -10.04
CA ALA A 94 2.12 5.37 -9.79
C ALA A 94 1.83 4.17 -10.72
N ALA A 95 2.11 4.31 -12.02
CA ALA A 95 1.92 3.24 -13.00
C ALA A 95 2.83 2.04 -12.72
N THR A 96 4.12 2.28 -12.44
CA THR A 96 5.06 1.22 -12.07
C THR A 96 4.62 0.49 -10.82
N PHE A 97 4.24 1.22 -9.77
CA PHE A 97 3.76 0.66 -8.52
C PHE A 97 2.53 -0.22 -8.72
N ALA A 98 1.52 0.28 -9.44
CA ALA A 98 0.31 -0.47 -9.75
C ALA A 98 0.63 -1.74 -10.58
N GLY A 99 1.50 -1.63 -11.58
CA GLY A 99 1.93 -2.78 -12.38
C GLY A 99 2.64 -3.85 -11.56
N VAL A 100 3.58 -3.45 -10.69
CA VAL A 100 4.29 -4.39 -9.79
C VAL A 100 3.32 -5.05 -8.82
N PHE A 101 2.35 -4.31 -8.26
CA PHE A 101 1.31 -4.88 -7.42
C PHE A 101 0.45 -5.91 -8.16
N LEU A 102 0.01 -5.62 -9.39
CA LEU A 102 -0.81 -6.55 -10.18
C LEU A 102 -0.06 -7.85 -10.48
N VAL A 103 1.23 -7.77 -10.86
CA VAL A 103 2.08 -8.95 -11.07
C VAL A 103 2.24 -9.74 -9.77
N ASN A 104 2.54 -9.05 -8.67
CA ASN A 104 2.72 -9.65 -7.36
C ASN A 104 1.45 -10.37 -6.87
N ALA A 105 0.28 -9.75 -7.04
CA ALA A 105 -1.02 -10.32 -6.71
C ALA A 105 -1.36 -11.53 -7.59
N ALA A 106 -1.10 -11.46 -8.90
CA ALA A 106 -1.29 -12.59 -9.80
C ALA A 106 -0.41 -13.79 -9.41
N LEU A 107 0.86 -13.54 -9.09
CA LEU A 107 1.78 -14.59 -8.61
C LEU A 107 1.30 -15.20 -7.29
N ARG A 108 0.79 -14.40 -6.34
CA ARG A 108 0.22 -14.93 -5.10
C ARG A 108 -0.96 -15.85 -5.37
N LEU A 109 -1.88 -15.45 -6.25
CA LEU A 109 -3.04 -16.27 -6.63
C LEU A 109 -2.62 -17.58 -7.31
N LEU A 110 -1.69 -17.52 -8.27
CA LEU A 110 -1.21 -18.70 -9.00
C LEU A 110 -0.46 -19.69 -8.11
N TRP A 111 0.25 -19.20 -7.09
CA TRP A 111 1.04 -20.02 -6.19
C TRP A 111 0.37 -20.33 -4.85
N ASN A 112 -0.88 -19.89 -4.68
CA ASN A 112 -1.68 -20.01 -3.46
C ASN A 112 -0.91 -19.51 -2.22
N GLN A 113 -0.32 -18.31 -2.34
CA GLN A 113 0.43 -17.61 -1.28
C GLN A 113 -0.41 -16.62 -0.51
#